data_AF-A0A120FN17-F1
#
_entry.id   AF-A0A120FN17-F1
#
_cell.length_a   1.000
_cell.length_b   1.000
_cell.length_c   1.000
_cell.angle_alpha   90.00
_cell.angle_beta   90.00
_cell.angle_gamma   90.00
#
_symmetry.space_group_name_H-M   'P 1'
#
loop_
_entity.id
_entity.type
_entity.pdbx_description
1 polymer ?
#
loop_
_entity_poly.entity_id
_entity_poly.type
_entity_poly.pdbx_seq_one_letter_code
_entity_poly.pdbx_strand_id
1 'polypeptide(L)' 'MRRRAAVEPVIGHIKAEHRMDRNYLKGRPGDCINAVLAAAGYNFGLLLRWLAELLRAIIRAFLETIPAPNIA' A
#
# COMPACT_ATOMS: atom_id res chain seq x y z
N MET A 1 20.33 -8.98 12.84
CA MET A 1 19.17 -8.08 12.96
C MET A 1 19.10 -7.10 11.78
N ARG A 2 18.54 -7.50 10.63
CA ARG A 2 18.43 -6.65 9.42
C ARG A 2 17.05 -6.01 9.19
N ARG A 3 16.02 -6.42 9.97
CA ARG A 3 14.64 -5.93 9.79
C ARG A 3 14.46 -4.46 10.20
N ARG A 4 15.13 -3.99 11.26
CA ARG A 4 15.04 -2.58 11.69
C ARG A 4 15.57 -1.61 10.64
N ALA A 5 16.66 -1.96 9.96
CA ALA A 5 17.24 -1.15 8.88
C ALA A 5 16.29 -0.97 7.67
N ALA A 6 15.35 -1.90 7.45
CA ALA A 6 14.35 -1.77 6.39
C ALA A 6 13.09 -1.01 6.85
N VAL A 7 12.81 -0.99 8.16
CA VAL A 7 11.63 -0.33 8.74
C VAL A 7 11.87 1.16 9.00
N GLU A 8 13.07 1.54 9.42
CA GLU A 8 13.43 2.95 9.69
C GLU A 8 13.22 3.90 8.49
N PRO A 9 13.61 3.54 7.25
CA PRO A 9 13.33 4.37 6.07
C PRO A 9 11.84 4.52 5.81
N VAL A 10 11.06 3.45 6.00
CA VAL A 10 9.60 3.45 5.82
C VAL A 10 8.93 4.35 6.87
N ILE A 11 9.38 4.30 8.13
CA ILE A 11 8.91 5.21 9.18
C ILE A 11 9.26 6.67 8.84
N GLY A 12 10.47 6.93 8.34
CA GLY A 12 10.90 8.25 7.92
C GLY A 12 10.06 8.81 6.78
N HIS A 13 9.80 7.98 5.75
CA HIS A 13 8.95 8.34 4.62
C HIS A 13 7.49 8.57 5.04
N ILE A 14 6.94 7.73 5.93
CA ILE A 14 5.58 7.95 6.46
C ILE A 14 5.48 9.27 7.23
N LYS A 15 6.49 9.60 8.05
CA LYS A 15 6.57 10.88 8.78
C LYS A 15 6.64 12.09 7.85
N ALA A 16 7.37 12.00 6.74
CA ALA A 16 7.62 13.12 5.84
C ALA A 16 6.51 13.31 4.79
N GLU A 17 5.94 12.22 4.27
CA GLU A 17 5.09 12.26 3.05
C GLU A 17 3.67 11.73 3.25
N HIS A 18 3.40 10.96 4.32
CA HIS A 18 2.10 10.33 4.54
C HIS A 18 1.40 10.81 5.80
N ARG A 19 0.79 12.00 5.71
CA ARG A 19 -0.31 12.48 6.57
C ARG A 19 -0.12 12.32 8.08
N MET A 20 1.11 12.13 8.56
CA MET A 20 1.44 11.98 9.98
C MET A 20 1.71 13.33 10.66
N ASP A 21 1.15 14.39 10.07
CA ASP A 21 1.21 15.75 10.58
C ASP A 21 0.39 15.89 11.86
N ARG A 22 0.58 17.00 12.57
CA ARG A 22 -0.13 17.23 13.84
C ARG A 22 -1.64 17.32 13.61
N ASN A 23 -2.39 16.66 14.47
CA ASN A 23 -3.84 16.74 14.54
C ASN A 23 -4.25 17.95 15.38
N TYR A 24 -4.68 19.02 14.69
CA TYR A 24 -5.10 20.27 15.31
C TYR A 24 -6.49 20.23 15.99
N LEU A 25 -7.24 19.13 15.84
CA LEU A 25 -8.61 19.02 16.36
C LEU A 25 -8.69 18.37 17.75
N LYS A 26 -7.82 17.40 18.05
CA LYS A 26 -7.83 16.65 19.32
C LYS A 26 -6.50 16.69 20.08
N GLY A 27 -5.51 17.45 19.62
CA GLY A 27 -4.18 17.52 20.24
C GLY A 27 -3.52 16.15 20.36
N ARG A 28 -2.82 15.89 21.46
CA ARG A 28 -2.03 14.65 21.70
C ARG A 28 -2.79 13.34 21.43
N PRO A 29 -4.01 13.13 21.96
CA PRO A 29 -4.80 11.94 21.63
C PRO A 29 -5.08 11.80 20.12
N GLY A 30 -5.35 12.93 19.45
CA GLY A 30 -5.55 12.98 18.01
C GLY A 30 -4.29 12.64 17.21
N ASP A 31 -3.12 13.06 17.69
CA ASP A 31 -1.82 12.74 17.07
C ASP A 31 -1.54 11.24 17.13
N CYS A 32 -1.80 10.60 18.28
CA CYS A 32 -1.63 9.15 18.44
C CYS A 32 -2.53 8.36 17.47
N ILE A 33 -3.80 8.75 17.37
CA ILE A 33 -4.75 8.12 16.44
C ILE A 33 -4.31 8.35 14.99
N ASN A 34 -3.87 9.55 14.64
CA ASN A 34 -3.41 9.88 13.30
C ASN A 34 -2.18 9.02 12.90
N ALA A 35 -1.22 8.85 13.80
CA ALA A 35 -0.06 8.00 13.55
C ALA A 35 -0.43 6.53 13.28
N VAL A 36 -1.36 5.97 14.07
CA VAL A 36 -1.84 4.59 13.87
C VAL A 36 -2.57 4.45 12.53
N LEU A 37 -3.47 5.39 12.20
CA LEU A 37 -4.22 5.35 10.95
C LEU A 37 -3.32 5.59 9.73
N ALA A 38 -2.31 6.46 9.81
CA ALA A 38 -1.33 6.67 8.75
C ALA A 38 -0.54 5.38 8.47
N ALA A 39 -0.08 4.69 9.52
CA ALA A 39 0.60 3.40 9.39
C ALA A 39 -0.32 2.33 8.79
N ALA A 40 -1.58 2.25 9.24
CA ALA A 40 -2.57 1.33 8.68
C ALA A 40 -2.84 1.63 7.19
N GLY A 41 -3.03 2.90 6.83
CA GLY A 41 -3.24 3.34 5.46
C GLY A 41 -2.09 3.01 4.52
N TYR A 42 -0.84 3.16 4.99
CA TYR A 42 0.34 2.75 4.23
C TYR A 42 0.35 1.23 3.96
N ASN A 43 0.03 0.42 4.97
CA ASN A 43 -0.07 -1.03 4.82
C ASN A 43 -1.20 -1.44 3.86
N PHE A 44 -2.36 -0.79 3.91
CA PHE A 44 -3.43 -1.03 2.96
C PHE A 44 -3.02 -0.64 1.54
N GLY A 45 -2.26 0.45 1.35
CA GLY A 45 -1.70 0.83 0.05
C GLY A 45 -0.80 -0.25 -0.55
N LEU A 46 0.05 -0.88 0.27
CA LEU A 46 0.87 -2.03 -0.14
C LEU A 46 0.02 -3.23 -0.54
N LEU A 47 -0.99 -3.57 0.28
CA LEU A 47 -1.90 -4.68 0.02
C LEU A 47 -2.68 -4.49 -1.28
N LEU A 48 -3.21 -3.28 -1.52
CA LEU A 48 -3.94 -2.94 -2.74
C LEU A 48 -3.04 -3.01 -3.98
N ARG A 49 -1.79 -2.55 -3.88
CA ARG A 49 -0.80 -2.68 -4.97
C ARG A 49 -0.55 -4.15 -5.30
N TRP A 50 -0.34 -4.99 -4.29
CA TRP A 50 -0.15 -6.43 -4.49
C TRP A 50 -1.39 -7.09 -5.10
N LEU A 51 -2.59 -6.75 -4.62
CA LEU A 51 -3.84 -7.27 -5.17
C LEU A 51 -4.04 -6.84 -6.63
N ALA A 52 -3.70 -5.59 -6.98
CA ALA A 52 -3.76 -5.11 -8.34
C ALA A 52 -2.82 -5.87 -9.28
N GLU A 53 -1.60 -6.19 -8.84
CA GLU A 53 -0.66 -7.03 -9.62
C GLU A 53 -1.18 -8.46 -9.79
N LEU A 54 -1.74 -9.05 -8.73
CA LEU A 54 -2.36 -10.38 -8.82
C LEU A 54 -3.51 -10.39 -9.84
N LEU A 55 -4.40 -9.39 -9.78
CA LEU A 55 -5.52 -9.28 -10.72
C LEU A 55 -5.02 -9.10 -12.16
N ARG A 56 -3.98 -8.29 -12.39
CA ARG A 56 -3.35 -8.14 -13.72
C ARG A 56 -2.80 -9.47 -14.23
N ALA A 57 -2.12 -10.24 -13.39
CA ALA A 57 -1.59 -11.55 -13.76
C ALA A 57 -2.71 -12.53 -14.14
N ILE A 58 -3.79 -12.57 -13.36
CA ILE A 58 -4.97 -13.39 -13.65
C ILE A 58 -5.58 -12.99 -15.00
N ILE A 59 -5.84 -11.69 -15.22
CA ILE A 59 -6.41 -11.20 -16.48
C ILE A 59 -5.52 -11.58 -17.68
N ARG A 60 -4.21 -11.41 -17.58
CA ARG A 60 -3.27 -11.80 -18.65
C ARG A 60 -3.34 -13.30 -18.96
N ALA A 61 -3.28 -14.13 -17.92
CA ALA A 61 -3.39 -15.58 -18.08
C ALA A 61 -4.70 -15.97 -18.78
N PHE A 62 -5.82 -15.34 -18.42
CA PHE A 62 -7.10 -15.55 -19.11
C PHE A 62 -7.06 -15.11 -20.57
N LEU A 63 -6.51 -13.94 -20.88
CA LEU A 63 -6.41 -13.45 -22.26
C LEU A 63 -5.53 -14.35 -23.14
N GLU A 64 -4.43 -14.87 -22.60
CA GLU A 64 -3.52 -15.80 -23.30
C GLU A 64 -4.17 -17.16 -23.58
N THR A 65 -5.19 -17.54 -22.80
CA THR A 65 -5.95 -18.78 -23.01
C THR A 65 -7.04 -18.68 -24.07
N ILE A 66 -7.31 -17.48 -24.61
CA ILE A 66 -8.28 -17.31 -25.70
C ILE A 66 -7.59 -17.75 -27.01
N PRO A 67 -7.98 -18.89 -27.61
CA PRO A 67 -7.42 -19.31 -28.88
C PRO A 67 -7.77 -18.28 -29.96
N ALA A 68 -6.85 -18.03 -30.88
CA ALA A 68 -7.09 -17.17 -32.03
C ALA A 68 -8.38 -17.61 -32.75
N PRO A 69 -9.23 -16.68 -33.21
CA PRO A 69 -10.41 -17.04 -33.96
C PRO A 69 -9.96 -17.87 -35.17
N ASN A 70 -10.57 -19.04 -35.33
CA ASN A 70 -10.29 -19.92 -36.45
C ASN A 70 -10.94 -19.29 -37.69
N ILE A 71 -10.21 -18.39 -38.35
CA ILE A 71 -10.66 -17.77 -39.59
C ILE A 71 -10.40 -18.78 -40.70
N ALA A 72 -11.43 -19.56 -41.00
CA ALA A 72 -11.54 -20.33 -42.24
C ALA A 72 -12.02 -19.42 -43.38
#